data_AF-A0A378C1H8-F1
#
_entry.id   AF-A0A378C1H8-F1
#
_cell.length_a   1.000
_cell.length_b   1.000
_cell.length_c   1.000
_cell.angle_alpha   90.00
_cell.angle_beta   90.00
_cell.angle_gamma   90.00
#
_symmetry.space_group_name_H-M   'P 1'
#
loop_
_entity.id
_entity.type
_entity.pdbx_description
1 polymer ?
#
loop_
_entity_poly.entity_id
_entity_poly.type
_entity_poly.pdbx_seq_one_letter_code
_entity_poly.pdbx_strand_id
1 'polypeptide(L)'
;MVTVGLPWPVLFAAGTIFCQLAGSALIVFNPAGYGWIGSGMLIVFTLLTIPLGHAFWAFSEPRRTEEFHIALEHITVVGGLIMSALFAGYRR
;
A
#
# COMPACT_ATOMS: atom_id res chain seq x y z
N MET A 1 9.51 14.53 -2.48
CA MET A 1 8.40 14.31 -1.54
C MET A 1 7.66 15.60 -1.11
N VAL A 2 8.13 16.81 -1.45
CA VAL A 2 7.46 18.07 -1.05
C VAL A 2 6.30 18.50 -2.00
N THR A 3 6.08 17.82 -3.12
CA THR A 3 5.24 18.34 -4.23
C THR A 3 3.80 17.81 -4.30
N VAL A 4 3.31 17.07 -3.30
CA VAL A 4 1.90 16.57 -3.27
C VAL A 4 0.92 17.52 -2.59
N GLY A 5 1.37 18.69 -2.10
CA GLY A 5 0.49 19.73 -1.56
C GLY A 5 -0.31 19.33 -0.31
N LEU A 6 0.11 18.28 0.41
CA LEU A 6 -0.57 17.80 1.61
C LEU A 6 -0.46 18.85 2.72
N PRO A 7 -1.57 19.20 3.41
CA PRO A 7 -1.60 20.32 4.35
C PRO A 7 -0.70 20.11 5.59
N TRP A 8 -0.23 18.87 5.84
CA TRP A 8 0.62 18.52 7.00
C TRP A 8 1.65 17.41 6.66
N PRO A 9 2.75 17.71 5.95
CA PRO A 9 3.67 16.70 5.41
C PRO A 9 4.22 15.72 6.45
N VAL A 10 4.55 16.22 7.64
CA VAL A 10 5.10 15.40 8.75
C VAL A 10 4.07 14.40 9.28
N LEU A 11 2.81 14.82 9.42
CA LEU A 11 1.74 13.92 9.88
C LEU A 11 1.47 12.80 8.87
N PHE A 12 1.43 13.13 7.58
CA PHE A 12 1.24 12.13 6.53
C PHE A 12 2.43 11.17 6.42
N ALA A 13 3.66 11.67 6.57
CA ALA A 13 4.86 10.83 6.61
C ALA A 13 4.83 9.89 7.83
N ALA A 14 4.57 10.42 9.03
CA ALA A 14 4.47 9.62 10.25
C ALA A 14 3.34 8.57 10.15
N GLY A 15 2.17 8.96 9.64
CA GLY A 15 1.03 8.06 9.41
C GLY A 15 1.35 6.97 8.40
N THR A 16 2.09 7.30 7.34
CA THR A 16 2.57 6.34 6.33
C THR A 16 3.53 5.33 6.93
N ILE A 17 4.55 5.81 7.66
CA ILE A 17 5.52 4.96 8.36
C ILE A 17 4.81 4.03 9.34
N PHE A 18 3.90 4.57 10.15
CA PHE A 18 3.12 3.79 11.10
C PHE A 18 2.27 2.73 10.39
N CYS A 19 1.54 3.09 9.32
CA CYS A 19 0.72 2.16 8.56
C CYS A 19 1.54 1.00 7.99
N GLN A 20 2.69 1.29 7.39
CA GLN A 20 3.57 0.28 6.80
C GLN A 20 4.15 -0.66 7.86
N LEU A 21 4.66 -0.12 8.97
CA LEU A 21 5.26 -0.92 10.04
C LEU A 21 4.22 -1.73 10.80
N ALA A 22 3.10 -1.11 11.19
CA ALA A 22 2.03 -1.79 11.91
C ALA A 22 1.36 -2.87 11.07
N GLY A 23 1.06 -2.57 9.79
CA GLY A 23 0.49 -3.54 8.86
C GLY A 23 1.40 -4.74 8.66
N SER A 24 2.69 -4.50 8.43
CA SER A 24 3.69 -5.58 8.26
C SER A 24 3.85 -6.40 9.54
N ALA A 25 3.92 -5.76 10.70
CA ALA A 25 4.02 -6.45 11.99
C ALA A 25 2.79 -7.33 12.27
N LEU A 26 1.59 -6.84 11.97
CA LEU A 26 0.35 -7.62 12.12
C LEU A 26 0.36 -8.88 11.24
N ILE A 27 0.85 -8.79 10.00
CA ILE A 27 0.97 -9.96 9.11
C ILE A 27 2.00 -10.96 9.66
N VAL A 28 3.20 -10.48 10.02
CA VAL A 28 4.34 -11.33 10.41
C VAL A 28 4.09 -12.03 11.76
N PHE A 29 3.68 -11.28 12.77
CA PHE A 29 3.45 -11.84 14.10
C PHE A 29 2.08 -12.53 14.22
N ASN A 30 1.13 -12.18 13.34
CA ASN A 30 -0.23 -12.68 13.32
C ASN A 30 -0.83 -12.91 14.73
N PRO A 31 -0.76 -11.92 15.63
CA PRO A 31 -1.24 -12.10 16.99
C PRO A 31 -2.72 -12.43 16.93
N ALA A 32 -3.15 -13.52 17.58
CA ALA A 32 -4.55 -13.96 17.66
C ALA A 32 -5.30 -14.02 16.30
N GLY A 33 -4.60 -14.29 15.20
CA GLY A 33 -5.23 -14.37 13.86
C GLY A 33 -5.67 -13.01 13.31
N TYR A 34 -5.08 -11.89 13.73
CA TYR A 34 -5.38 -10.54 13.20
C TYR A 34 -4.55 -10.16 11.97
N GLY A 35 -3.76 -11.07 11.39
CA GLY A 35 -2.92 -10.79 10.22
C GLY A 35 -3.70 -10.27 9.00
N TRP A 36 -4.96 -10.66 8.85
CA TRP A 36 -5.83 -10.17 7.79
C TRP A 36 -6.09 -8.65 7.86
N ILE A 37 -6.09 -8.08 9.07
CA ILE A 37 -6.22 -6.62 9.27
C ILE A 37 -4.96 -5.92 8.74
N GLY A 38 -3.78 -6.47 9.04
CA GLY A 38 -2.51 -5.97 8.52
C GLY A 38 -2.48 -6.00 6.99
N SER A 39 -2.89 -7.11 6.38
CA SER A 39 -3.02 -7.23 4.92
C SER A 39 -4.00 -6.20 4.36
N GLY A 40 -5.17 -6.03 4.97
CA GLY A 40 -6.16 -5.03 4.57
C GLY A 40 -5.63 -3.59 4.61
N MET A 41 -4.93 -3.23 5.69
CA MET A 41 -4.28 -1.90 5.81
C MET A 41 -3.27 -1.66 4.68
N LEU A 42 -2.40 -2.64 4.41
CA LEU A 42 -1.38 -2.51 3.37
C LEU A 42 -1.99 -2.51 1.96
N ILE A 43 -3.06 -3.27 1.70
CA ILE A 43 -3.78 -3.24 0.42
C ILE A 43 -4.33 -1.84 0.16
N VAL A 44 -5.07 -1.27 1.13
CA VAL A 44 -5.66 0.07 0.98
C VAL A 44 -4.56 1.11 0.77
N PHE A 45 -3.49 1.05 1.55
CA PHE A 45 -2.36 1.96 1.38
C PHE A 45 -1.74 1.85 -0.02
N THR A 46 -1.46 0.64 -0.49
CA THR A 46 -0.82 0.36 -1.78
C THR A 46 -1.72 0.77 -2.96
N LEU A 47 -3.04 0.63 -2.84
CA LEU A 47 -3.97 1.10 -3.87
C LEU A 47 -4.08 2.62 -3.91
N LEU A 48 -3.98 3.29 -2.76
CA LEU A 48 -4.03 4.75 -2.67
C LEU A 48 -2.78 5.42 -3.26
N THR A 49 -1.61 4.77 -3.26
CA THR A 49 -0.40 5.35 -3.88
C THR A 49 -0.50 5.43 -5.41
N ILE A 50 -1.35 4.61 -6.05
CA ILE A 50 -1.54 4.66 -7.51
C ILE A 50 -2.11 6.02 -7.95
N PRO A 51 -3.32 6.46 -7.54
CA PRO A 51 -3.84 7.76 -7.96
C PRO A 51 -3.11 8.95 -7.33
N LEU A 52 -2.47 8.79 -6.16
CA LEU A 52 -1.82 9.90 -5.47
C LEU A 52 -0.37 10.14 -5.90
N GLY A 53 0.36 9.08 -6.26
CA GLY A 53 1.78 9.13 -6.58
C GLY A 53 2.12 8.69 -8.00
N HIS A 54 1.37 7.74 -8.55
CA HIS A 54 1.66 7.06 -9.82
C HIS A 54 0.48 7.15 -10.79
N ALA A 55 -0.16 8.33 -10.85
CA ALA A 55 -1.28 8.60 -11.74
C ALA A 55 -0.80 8.65 -13.20
N PHE A 56 -0.46 7.49 -13.77
CA PHE A 56 0.15 7.34 -15.09
C PHE A 56 -0.66 8.02 -16.20
N TRP A 57 -1.98 8.11 -16.03
CA TRP A 57 -2.88 8.81 -16.95
C TRP A 57 -2.59 10.32 -17.07
N ALA A 58 -2.05 10.94 -16.01
CA ALA A 58 -1.73 12.37 -15.97
C ALA A 58 -0.36 12.73 -16.58
N PHE A 59 0.48 11.74 -16.90
CA PHE A 59 1.82 11.96 -17.46
C PHE A 59 1.86 11.74 -18.98
N SER A 60 2.82 12.41 -19.64
CA SER A 60 3.19 12.17 -21.05
C SER A 60 4.31 11.13 -21.16
N GLU A 61 4.51 10.59 -22.36
CA GLU A 61 5.65 9.69 -22.62
C GLU A 61 6.99 10.43 -22.51
N PRO A 62 8.07 9.75 -22.05
CA PRO A 62 8.16 8.32 -21.70
C PRO A 62 7.67 7.97 -20.29
N ARG A 63 7.50 8.97 -19.43
CA ARG A 63 7.18 8.80 -18.01
C ARG A 63 5.87 8.06 -17.76
N ARG A 64 4.86 8.23 -18.62
CA ARG A 64 3.61 7.46 -18.55
C ARG A 64 3.84 5.94 -18.46
N THR A 65 4.77 5.41 -19.25
CA THR A 65 5.04 3.96 -19.29
C THR A 65 5.72 3.48 -18.02
N GLU A 66 6.66 4.27 -17.50
CA GLU A 66 7.34 3.99 -16.23
C GLU A 66 6.35 3.96 -15.07
N GLU A 67 5.50 4.99 -14.95
CA GLU A 67 4.48 5.08 -13.90
C GLU A 67 3.42 3.99 -14.04
N PHE A 68 3.10 3.55 -15.26
CA PHE A 68 2.22 2.42 -15.51
C PHE A 68 2.82 1.09 -15.02
N HIS A 69 4.12 0.84 -15.26
CA HIS A 69 4.78 -0.34 -14.71
C HIS A 69 4.79 -0.33 -13.18
N ILE A 70 5.02 0.82 -12.56
CA ILE A 70 4.94 0.95 -11.09
C ILE A 70 3.52 0.63 -10.60
N ALA A 71 2.48 1.13 -11.28
CA ALA A 71 1.10 0.79 -10.93
C ALA A 71 0.84 -0.73 -11.03
N LEU A 72 1.38 -1.41 -12.04
CA LEU A 72 1.28 -2.87 -12.15
C LEU A 72 2.02 -3.60 -11.02
N GLU A 73 3.21 -3.14 -10.61
CA GLU A 73 3.91 -3.69 -9.43
C GLU A 73 3.08 -3.57 -8.15
N HIS A 74 2.35 -2.46 -7.99
CA HIS A 74 1.46 -2.30 -6.84
C HIS A 74 0.30 -3.31 -6.89
N ILE A 75 -0.27 -3.56 -8.07
CA ILE A 75 -1.34 -4.56 -8.25
C ILE A 75 -0.84 -5.99 -7.96
N THR A 76 0.38 -6.35 -8.35
CA THR A 76 0.93 -7.67 -8.04
C THR A 76 1.15 -7.85 -6.54
N VAL A 77 1.66 -6.83 -5.84
CA VAL A 77 1.81 -6.82 -4.38
C VAL A 77 0.44 -6.94 -3.69
N VAL A 78 -0.58 -6.23 -4.16
CA VAL A 78 -1.96 -6.36 -3.66
C VAL A 78 -2.48 -7.78 -3.81
N GLY A 79 -2.21 -8.45 -4.94
CA GLY A 79 -2.56 -9.87 -5.13
C GLY A 79 -1.94 -10.77 -4.06
N GLY A 80 -0.66 -10.58 -3.75
CA GLY A 80 0.01 -11.32 -2.67
C GLY A 80 -0.58 -11.05 -1.28
N LEU A 81 -0.93 -9.79 -1.01
CA LEU A 81 -1.55 -9.39 0.26
C LEU A 81 -2.98 -9.95 0.42
N ILE A 82 -3.75 -10.08 -0.67
CA ILE A 82 -5.07 -10.73 -0.65
C ILE A 82 -4.92 -12.20 -0.22
N MET A 83 -3.96 -12.92 -0.81
CA MET A 83 -3.68 -14.30 -0.42
C MET A 83 -3.27 -14.41 1.04
N SER A 84 -2.42 -13.49 1.52
CA SER A 84 -2.05 -13.38 2.93
C SER A 84 -3.27 -13.15 3.85
N ALA A 85 -4.19 -12.27 3.46
CA ALA A 85 -5.40 -11.97 4.22
C ALA A 85 -6.31 -13.19 4.35
N LEU A 86 -6.53 -13.90 3.25
CA LEU A 86 -7.33 -15.13 3.21
C LEU A 86 -6.73 -16.20 4.11
N PHE A 87 -5.41 -16.40 4.05
CA PHE A 87 -4.72 -17.43 4.84
C PHE A 87 -4.70 -17.10 6.34
N ALA A 88 -4.54 -15.82 6.70
CA ALA A 88 -4.60 -15.38 8.08
C ALA A 88 -6.02 -15.46 8.67
N GLY A 89 -7.06 -15.20 7.85
CA GLY A 89 -8.46 -15.32 8.24
C GLY A 89 -8.94 -16.77 8.41
N TYR A 90 -8.42 -17.71 7.62
CA TYR A 90 -8.76 -19.14 7.71
C TYR A 90 -8.26 -19.81 8.99
N ARG A 91 -7.23 -19.25 9.65
CA ARG A 91 -6.60 -19.82 10.84
C ARG A 91 -7.35 -19.53 12.16
N ARG A 92 -8.59 -19.03 12.08
CA ARG A 92 -9.48 -18.74 13.22
C ARG A 92 -10.53 -19.83 13.42
#